data_AF-A0A944ZLJ1-F1
#
_entry.id   AF-A0A944ZLJ1-F1
#
_cell.length_a   1.000
_cell.length_b   1.000
_cell.length_c   1.000
_cell.angle_alpha   90.00
_cell.angle_beta   90.00
_cell.angle_gamma   90.00
#
_symmetry.space_group_name_H-M   'P 1'
#
loop_
_entity.id
_entity.type
_entity.pdbx_description
1 polymer ?
#
loop_
_entity_poly.entity_id
_entity_poly.type
_entity_poly.pdbx_seq_one_letter_code
_entity_poly.pdbx_strand_id
1 'polypeptide(L)'
;MNRSAIERRCATLTKRRSIKKEWQAAWLLKSLRCMDLTTLSSDDTPDRVNRLCAKARQPLRPELIENLCLNGLKPRVGAVCVYHAYVETAVNALKNSGIPVAAVSTGFPHGLNSMPRRIEEIKDSVAAGAKEIDIVITRS
;
A
#
# COMPACT_ATOMS: atom_id res chain seq x y z
N MET A 1 -20.57 24.03 4.02
CA MET A 1 -19.53 23.30 4.80
C MET A 1 -19.09 24.20 5.96
N ASN A 2 -19.20 23.78 7.23
CA ASN A 2 -18.90 24.64 8.39
C ASN A 2 -17.40 24.65 8.71
N ARG A 3 -16.67 25.57 8.07
CA ARG A 3 -15.21 25.68 8.16
C ARG A 3 -14.70 25.88 9.60
N SER A 4 -15.36 26.73 10.39
CA SER A 4 -14.95 26.99 11.78
C SER A 4 -15.09 25.78 12.71
N ALA A 5 -16.08 24.92 12.45
CA ALA A 5 -16.27 23.69 13.22
C ALA A 5 -15.23 22.63 12.84
N ILE A 6 -14.87 22.54 11.55
CA ILE A 6 -13.82 21.66 11.03
C ILE A 6 -12.46 22.07 11.62
N GLU A 7 -12.11 23.35 11.54
CA GLU A 7 -10.84 23.88 12.04
C GLU A 7 -10.67 23.68 13.56
N ARG A 8 -11.71 23.96 14.36
CA ARG A 8 -11.71 23.67 15.81
C ARG A 8 -11.53 22.18 16.08
N ARG A 9 -12.24 21.31 15.35
CA ARG A 9 -12.13 19.85 15.53
C ARG A 9 -10.72 19.37 15.18
N CYS A 10 -10.17 19.79 14.05
CA CYS A 10 -8.78 19.48 13.63
C CYS A 10 -7.75 19.91 14.69
N ALA A 11 -7.86 21.12 15.24
CA ALA A 11 -6.95 21.62 16.27
C ALA A 11 -6.96 20.80 17.58
N THR A 12 -8.08 20.11 17.88
CA THR A 12 -8.15 19.22 19.06
C THR A 12 -7.59 17.82 18.81
N LEU A 13 -7.55 17.35 17.57
CA LEU A 13 -7.10 15.99 17.23
C LEU A 13 -5.59 15.81 17.48
N THR A 14 -4.78 16.82 17.18
CA THR A 14 -3.33 16.83 17.46
C THR A 14 -3.00 16.79 18.95
N LYS A 15 -3.90 17.30 19.82
CA LYS A 15 -3.69 17.36 21.27
C LYS A 15 -4.18 16.11 22.02
N ARG A 16 -5.09 15.33 21.43
CA ARG A 16 -5.83 14.27 22.15
C ARG A 16 -5.19 12.88 22.10
N ARG A 17 -4.17 12.65 21.28
CA ARG A 17 -3.66 11.28 21.02
C ARG A 17 -2.15 11.21 20.75
N SER A 18 -1.33 11.82 21.60
CA SER A 18 0.11 11.56 21.53
C SER A 18 0.40 10.17 22.09
N ILE A 19 0.73 9.24 21.19
CA ILE A 19 1.38 7.98 21.56
C ILE A 19 2.68 8.37 22.27
N LYS A 20 2.99 7.79 23.43
CA LYS A 20 4.10 8.21 24.29
C LYS A 20 5.28 7.23 24.20
N LYS A 21 6.51 7.75 24.17
CA LYS A 21 7.77 7.00 24.37
C LYS A 21 7.85 5.69 23.55
N GLU A 22 8.10 4.54 24.17
CA GLU A 22 8.27 3.26 23.46
C GLU A 22 7.06 2.86 22.60
N TRP A 23 5.86 3.31 22.95
CA TRP A 23 4.67 3.04 22.16
C TRP A 23 4.72 3.73 20.80
N GLN A 24 5.45 4.85 20.65
CA GLN A 24 5.57 5.53 19.36
C GLN A 24 6.24 4.63 18.33
N ALA A 25 7.38 4.04 18.71
CA ALA A 25 8.08 3.09 17.87
C ALA A 25 7.21 1.87 17.57
N ALA A 26 6.57 1.28 18.58
CA ALA A 26 5.70 0.12 18.39
C ALA A 26 4.53 0.40 17.41
N TRP A 27 3.89 1.56 17.51
CA TRP A 27 2.79 1.95 16.61
C TRP A 27 3.26 2.29 15.20
N LEU A 28 4.43 2.90 15.04
CA LEU A 28 5.05 3.10 13.72
C LEU A 28 5.43 1.77 13.06
N LEU A 29 5.95 0.82 13.84
CA LEU A 29 6.22 -0.53 13.34
C LEU A 29 4.93 -1.26 12.96
N LYS A 30 3.86 -1.06 13.73
CA LYS A 30 2.54 -1.60 13.41
C LYS A 30 1.97 -0.98 12.15
N SER A 31 2.14 0.33 11.93
CA SER A 31 1.61 1.01 10.75
C SER A 31 2.26 0.52 9.46
N LEU A 32 3.54 0.15 9.48
CA LEU A 32 4.18 -0.53 8.33
C LEU A 32 3.39 -1.75 7.88
N ARG A 33 2.96 -2.61 8.81
CA ARG A 33 2.18 -3.81 8.52
C ARG A 33 0.76 -3.55 8.00
N CYS A 34 0.28 -2.31 8.12
CA CYS A 34 -1.02 -1.87 7.65
C CYS A 34 -0.91 -0.99 6.40
N MET A 35 0.29 -0.87 5.82
CA MET A 35 0.55 -0.01 4.67
C MET A 35 0.65 -0.87 3.41
N ASP A 36 -0.10 -0.48 2.39
CA ASP A 36 0.16 -0.94 1.04
C ASP A 36 1.12 0.04 0.41
N LEU A 37 2.31 -0.46 0.07
CA LEU A 37 3.32 0.37 -0.53
C LEU A 37 3.00 0.53 -2.00
N THR A 38 2.58 1.73 -2.40
CA THR A 38 1.91 1.97 -3.67
C THR A 38 2.77 2.75 -4.66
N THR A 39 2.75 2.37 -5.94
CA THR A 39 3.13 3.25 -7.05
C THR A 39 2.06 3.20 -8.12
N LEU A 40 1.50 4.36 -8.45
CA LEU A 40 0.43 4.55 -9.43
C LEU A 40 0.70 5.81 -10.26
N SER A 41 1.95 5.97 -10.69
CA SER A 41 2.37 7.09 -11.53
C SER A 41 2.12 6.78 -13.00
N SER A 42 1.78 7.80 -13.79
CA SER A 42 1.61 7.66 -15.24
C SER A 42 2.91 7.28 -15.98
N ASP A 43 4.06 7.55 -15.36
CA ASP A 43 5.40 7.23 -15.85
C ASP A 43 6.04 6.04 -15.09
N ASP A 44 5.22 5.18 -14.48
CA ASP A 44 5.73 3.94 -13.88
C ASP A 44 6.39 3.04 -14.92
N THR A 45 7.42 2.34 -14.48
CA THR A 45 8.19 1.38 -15.29
C THR A 45 8.44 0.11 -14.47
N PRO A 46 8.77 -1.02 -15.11
CA PRO A 46 9.12 -2.24 -14.39
C PRO A 46 10.23 -2.02 -13.34
N ASP A 47 11.23 -1.18 -13.64
CA ASP A 47 12.30 -0.85 -12.70
C ASP A 47 11.83 -0.07 -11.47
N ARG A 48 10.85 0.84 -11.63
CA ARG A 48 10.24 1.55 -10.50
C ARG A 48 9.49 0.58 -9.59
N VAL A 49 8.73 -0.33 -10.20
CA VAL A 49 8.00 -1.39 -9.49
C VAL A 49 8.97 -2.32 -8.76
N ASN A 50 10.07 -2.74 -9.40
CA ASN A 50 11.12 -3.55 -8.78
C ASN A 50 11.76 -2.82 -7.58
N ARG A 51 12.05 -1.52 -7.71
CA ARG A 51 12.58 -0.70 -6.59
C ARG A 51 11.57 -0.57 -5.45
N LEU A 52 10.29 -0.42 -5.75
CA LEU A 52 9.22 -0.40 -4.75
C LEU A 52 9.15 -1.74 -4.01
N CYS A 53 9.19 -2.86 -4.74
CA CYS A 53 9.19 -4.21 -4.17
C CYS A 53 10.42 -4.45 -3.28
N ALA A 54 11.60 -3.96 -3.67
CA ALA A 54 12.80 -4.02 -2.83
C ALA A 54 12.60 -3.27 -1.50
N LYS A 55 11.99 -2.07 -1.53
CA LYS A 55 11.64 -1.31 -0.32
C LYS A 55 10.59 -2.04 0.52
N ALA A 56 9.61 -2.69 -0.11
CA ALA A 56 8.60 -3.48 0.60
C ALA A 56 9.20 -4.66 1.36
N ARG A 57 10.22 -5.31 0.78
CA ARG A 57 10.96 -6.42 1.41
C ARG A 57 11.86 -5.96 2.55
N GLN A 58 12.37 -4.74 2.47
CA GLN A 58 13.23 -4.14 3.50
C GLN A 58 12.76 -2.72 3.83
N PRO A 59 11.64 -2.58 4.58
CA PRO A 59 11.03 -1.28 4.85
C PRO A 59 11.80 -0.45 5.90
N LEU A 60 12.77 -1.08 6.59
CA LEU A 60 13.61 -0.44 7.60
C LEU A 60 15.09 -0.67 7.29
N ARG A 61 15.92 0.30 7.68
CA ARG A 61 17.39 0.13 7.63
C ARG A 61 17.83 -0.95 8.61
N PRO A 62 18.84 -1.78 8.29
CA PRO A 62 19.31 -2.85 9.17
C PRO A 62 19.69 -2.35 10.57
N GLU A 63 20.36 -1.20 10.64
CA GLU A 63 20.73 -0.55 11.91
C GLU A 63 19.51 -0.25 12.81
N LEU A 64 18.37 0.12 12.24
CA LEU A 64 17.14 0.35 13.01
C LEU A 64 16.53 -0.96 13.52
N ILE A 65 16.69 -2.06 12.78
CA ILE A 65 16.23 -3.38 13.20
C ILE A 65 17.02 -3.82 14.44
N GLU A 66 18.34 -3.61 14.42
CA GLU A 66 19.23 -3.91 15.53
C GLU A 66 18.94 -3.01 16.74
N ASN A 67 18.94 -1.69 16.56
CA ASN A 67 18.73 -0.71 17.62
C ASN A 67 17.35 -0.82 18.31
N LEU A 68 16.34 -1.33 17.60
CA LEU A 68 15.00 -1.56 18.15
C LEU A 68 14.79 -3.02 18.61
N CYS A 69 15.84 -3.84 18.63
CA CYS A 69 15.80 -5.25 19.02
C CYS A 69 14.75 -6.08 18.24
N LEU A 70 14.58 -5.79 16.96
CA LEU A 70 13.57 -6.41 16.08
C LEU A 70 14.09 -7.66 15.37
N ASN A 71 15.24 -8.21 15.75
CA ASN A 71 15.84 -9.36 15.04
C ASN A 71 14.92 -10.59 14.98
N GLY A 72 14.02 -10.77 15.94
CA GLY A 72 12.98 -11.82 15.94
C GLY A 72 11.69 -11.46 15.17
N LEU A 73 11.52 -10.20 14.80
CA LEU A 73 10.35 -9.65 14.10
C LEU A 73 10.78 -9.19 12.72
N LYS A 74 10.45 -9.93 11.65
CA LYS A 74 10.70 -9.48 10.27
C LYS A 74 9.72 -8.36 9.92
N PRO A 75 10.11 -7.07 9.91
CA PRO A 75 9.20 -5.97 9.62
C PRO A 75 8.85 -6.03 8.14
N ARG A 76 7.56 -6.04 7.82
CA ARG A 76 7.06 -6.10 6.45
C ARG A 76 5.90 -5.14 6.27
N VAL A 77 5.69 -4.73 5.03
CA VAL A 77 4.49 -3.99 4.63
C VAL A 77 3.26 -4.89 4.60
N GLY A 78 2.07 -4.30 4.48
CA GLY A 78 0.80 -5.01 4.29
C GLY A 78 0.78 -5.68 2.92
N ALA A 79 0.85 -4.88 1.85
CA ALA A 79 0.96 -5.32 0.46
C ALA A 79 1.85 -4.38 -0.37
N VAL A 80 2.03 -4.70 -1.65
CA VAL A 80 2.48 -3.75 -2.68
C VAL A 80 1.34 -3.52 -3.66
N CYS A 81 0.97 -2.26 -3.87
CA CYS A 81 -0.13 -1.88 -4.76
C CYS A 81 0.42 -1.22 -6.04
N VAL A 82 0.00 -1.73 -7.21
CA VAL A 82 0.45 -1.29 -8.53
C VAL A 82 -0.70 -1.25 -9.53
N TYR A 83 -0.48 -0.63 -10.69
CA TYR A 83 -1.40 -0.79 -11.83
C TYR A 83 -1.49 -2.23 -12.29
N HIS A 84 -2.65 -2.63 -12.82
CA HIS A 84 -2.90 -3.97 -13.39
C HIS A 84 -1.76 -4.43 -14.34
N ALA A 85 -1.23 -3.52 -15.16
CA ALA A 85 -0.15 -3.81 -16.12
C ALA A 85 1.18 -4.25 -15.48
N TYR A 86 1.37 -3.98 -14.19
CA TYR A 86 2.61 -4.26 -13.45
C TYR A 86 2.48 -5.40 -12.43
N VAL A 87 1.33 -6.09 -12.37
CA VAL A 87 1.09 -7.17 -11.41
C VAL A 87 2.14 -8.27 -11.55
N GLU A 88 2.38 -8.79 -12.76
CA GLU A 88 3.37 -9.85 -12.97
C GLU A 88 4.78 -9.42 -12.55
N THR A 89 5.15 -8.16 -12.84
CA THR A 89 6.44 -7.61 -12.42
C THR A 89 6.56 -7.61 -10.90
N ALA A 90 5.55 -7.11 -10.19
CA ALA A 90 5.55 -7.08 -8.73
C ALA A 90 5.52 -8.49 -8.11
N VAL A 91 4.70 -9.40 -8.64
CA VAL A 91 4.60 -10.80 -8.18
C VAL A 91 5.95 -11.51 -8.32
N ASN A 92 6.62 -11.33 -9.45
CA ASN A 92 7.95 -11.91 -9.67
C ASN A 92 8.99 -11.31 -8.69
N ALA A 93 8.98 -9.99 -8.49
CA ALA A 93 9.91 -9.31 -7.58
C ALA A 93 9.69 -9.68 -6.09
N LEU A 94 8.46 -10.01 -5.71
CA LEU A 94 8.06 -10.38 -4.34
C LEU A 94 7.97 -11.88 -4.11
N LYS A 95 8.37 -12.70 -5.08
CA LYS A 95 8.35 -14.16 -4.94
C LYS A 95 9.05 -14.61 -3.65
N ASN A 96 8.41 -15.52 -2.91
CA ASN A 96 8.88 -16.05 -1.62
C ASN A 96 9.04 -15.01 -0.48
N SER A 97 8.55 -13.77 -0.65
CA SER A 97 8.61 -12.75 0.42
C SER A 97 7.46 -12.87 1.43
N GLY A 98 6.34 -13.46 1.03
CA GLY A 98 5.10 -13.47 1.81
C GLY A 98 4.39 -12.11 1.86
N ILE A 99 4.78 -11.15 1.00
CA ILE A 99 4.10 -9.87 0.80
C ILE A 99 3.13 -10.04 -0.38
N PRO A 100 1.81 -9.83 -0.20
CA PRO A 100 0.82 -9.89 -1.28
C PRO A 100 0.97 -8.70 -2.24
N VAL A 101 0.53 -8.91 -3.49
CA VAL A 101 0.39 -7.86 -4.49
C VAL A 101 -1.09 -7.49 -4.58
N ALA A 102 -1.37 -6.20 -4.44
CA ALA A 102 -2.64 -5.58 -4.75
C ALA A 102 -2.57 -4.92 -6.13
N ALA A 103 -3.66 -4.96 -6.88
CA ALA A 103 -3.77 -4.26 -8.16
C ALA A 103 -4.88 -3.21 -8.09
N VAL A 104 -4.62 -1.99 -8.55
CA VAL A 104 -5.72 -1.14 -8.99
C VAL A 104 -6.09 -1.51 -10.42
N SER A 105 -7.36 -1.81 -10.61
CA SER A 105 -7.93 -2.25 -11.89
C SER A 105 -9.22 -1.48 -12.14
N THR A 106 -9.92 -1.82 -13.22
CA THR A 106 -11.31 -1.43 -13.51
C THR A 106 -11.51 0.02 -13.95
N GLY A 107 -10.54 0.56 -14.71
CA GLY A 107 -10.62 1.93 -15.23
C GLY A 107 -10.21 3.00 -14.22
N PHE A 108 -9.31 2.67 -13.30
CA PHE A 108 -8.66 3.65 -12.43
C PHE A 108 -8.05 4.80 -13.27
N PRO A 109 -8.13 6.07 -12.82
CA PRO A 109 -8.67 6.51 -11.54
C PRO A 109 -10.19 6.77 -11.52
N HIS A 110 -10.89 6.66 -12.65
CA HIS A 110 -12.26 7.16 -12.78
C HIS A 110 -13.35 6.10 -12.61
N GLY A 111 -13.06 4.82 -12.85
CA GLY A 111 -14.01 3.71 -12.70
C GLY A 111 -15.17 3.75 -13.70
N LEU A 112 -14.98 4.36 -14.88
CA LEU A 112 -16.03 4.56 -15.89
C LEU A 112 -16.20 3.38 -16.85
N ASN A 113 -15.43 2.31 -16.66
CA ASN A 113 -15.53 1.11 -17.48
C ASN A 113 -16.87 0.39 -17.26
N SER A 114 -17.42 -0.18 -18.33
CA SER A 114 -18.63 -1.02 -18.24
C SER A 114 -18.39 -2.24 -17.35
N MET A 115 -19.45 -2.75 -16.70
CA MET A 115 -19.35 -3.90 -15.80
C MET A 115 -18.63 -5.11 -16.42
N PRO A 116 -18.91 -5.53 -17.67
CA PRO A 116 -18.21 -6.66 -18.28
C PRO A 116 -16.70 -6.44 -18.38
N ARG A 117 -16.26 -5.26 -18.81
CA ARG A 117 -14.83 -4.91 -18.92
C ARG A 117 -14.14 -4.87 -17.56
N ARG A 118 -14.84 -4.37 -16.54
CA ARG A 118 -14.32 -4.39 -15.16
C ARG A 118 -14.08 -5.82 -14.70
N ILE A 119 -15.02 -6.73 -14.93
CA ILE A 119 -14.88 -8.14 -14.55
C ILE A 119 -13.71 -8.80 -15.29
N GLU A 120 -13.54 -8.53 -16.57
CA GLU A 120 -12.42 -9.03 -17.38
C GLU A 120 -11.07 -8.57 -16.82
N GLU A 121 -10.88 -7.28 -16.61
CA GLU A 121 -9.63 -6.73 -16.08
C GLU A 121 -9.29 -7.27 -14.66
N ILE A 122 -10.32 -7.52 -13.83
CA ILE A 122 -10.15 -8.19 -12.53
C ILE A 122 -9.62 -9.62 -12.74
N LYS A 123 -10.22 -10.39 -13.66
CA LYS A 123 -9.80 -11.77 -13.94
C LYS A 123 -8.35 -11.82 -14.42
N ASP A 124 -7.96 -10.90 -15.29
CA ASP A 124 -6.59 -10.80 -15.80
C ASP A 124 -5.60 -10.48 -14.66
N SER A 125 -5.96 -9.55 -13.78
CA SER A 125 -5.14 -9.18 -12.63
C SER A 125 -4.98 -10.36 -11.65
N VAL A 126 -6.05 -11.11 -11.40
CA VAL A 126 -6.02 -12.32 -10.56
C VAL A 126 -5.19 -13.42 -11.22
N ALA A 127 -5.32 -13.63 -12.54
CA ALA A 127 -4.53 -14.60 -13.30
C ALA A 127 -3.04 -14.27 -13.28
N ALA A 128 -2.69 -12.98 -13.35
CA ALA A 128 -1.32 -12.46 -13.19
C ALA A 128 -0.76 -12.62 -11.76
N GLY A 129 -1.61 -12.99 -10.79
CA GLY A 129 -1.19 -13.35 -9.42
C GLY A 129 -1.50 -12.31 -8.34
N ALA A 130 -2.27 -11.26 -8.64
CA ALA A 130 -2.75 -10.34 -7.61
C ALA A 130 -3.59 -11.09 -6.55
N LYS A 131 -3.39 -10.74 -5.29
CA LYS A 131 -4.15 -11.28 -4.14
C LYS A 131 -5.25 -10.35 -3.67
N GLU A 132 -5.14 -9.07 -4.01
CA GLU A 132 -6.10 -8.03 -3.67
C GLU A 132 -6.37 -7.18 -4.92
N ILE A 133 -7.61 -6.72 -5.06
CA ILE A 133 -8.05 -5.93 -6.21
C ILE A 133 -8.80 -4.70 -5.70
N ASP A 134 -8.20 -3.54 -5.92
CA ASP A 134 -8.72 -2.25 -5.53
C ASP A 134 -9.51 -1.65 -6.69
N ILE A 135 -10.83 -1.60 -6.54
CA ILE A 135 -11.73 -1.07 -7.57
C ILE A 135 -12.21 0.34 -7.22
N VAL A 136 -12.34 1.19 -8.24
CA VAL A 136 -12.96 2.51 -8.08
C VAL A 136 -14.47 2.39 -8.27
N ILE A 137 -15.23 2.82 -7.27
CA ILE A 137 -16.68 3.02 -7.41
C ILE A 137 -16.96 4.40 -8.02
N THR A 138 -17.92 4.45 -8.95
CA THR A 138 -18.41 5.72 -9.51
C THR A 138 -19.10 6.52 -8.39
N ARG A 139 -18.73 7.80 -8.24
CA ARG A 139 -19.25 8.70 -7.18
C ARG A 139 -20.16 9.82 -7.72
N SER A 140 -20.62 9.69 -8.96
CA SER A 140 -21.55 10.59 -9.63
C SER A 140 -22.93 10.55 -9.01
#